data_AF-F9UFW5-F1
#
_entry.id   AF-F9UFW5-F1
#
_cell.length_a   1.000
_cell.length_b   1.000
_cell.length_c   1.000
_cell.angle_alpha   90.00
_cell.angle_beta   90.00
_cell.angle_gamma   90.00
#
_symmetry.space_group_name_H-M   'P 1'
#
loop_
_entity.id
_entity.type
_entity.pdbx_description
1 polymer ?
#
loop_
_entity_poly.entity_id
_entity_poly.type
_entity_poly.pdbx_seq_one_letter_code
_entity_poly.pdbx_strand_id
1 'polypeptide(L)'
;MNRDTPHVAGAPAVGQAQSDRLAAAVASRDNQPSRRLEGPVQTPLMWRDEWCMGIPALDADHRRLVTLVNALLASQPGARHDRGRTGDGLEQNTAQSEPLARFEALLSHLRHHFEREEAIMLSIDYDDFQTHKCEHSLQLAELTELHRQVVREHGDAFGQESLQWVKQWCFDHFVAEDRRLARAYAEATRP
;
A
#
# COMPACT_ATOMS: atom_id res chain seq x y z
N MET A 1 -6.13 -6.87 -53.23
CA MET A 1 -5.11 -7.11 -52.18
C MET A 1 -5.23 -5.99 -51.16
N ASN A 2 -6.14 -6.12 -50.19
CA ASN A 2 -6.20 -5.21 -49.05
C ASN A 2 -5.74 -5.99 -47.82
N ARG A 3 -4.75 -5.44 -47.12
CA ARG A 3 -4.14 -6.05 -45.93
C ARG A 3 -5.01 -5.76 -44.72
N ASP A 4 -5.51 -6.84 -44.13
CA ASP A 4 -6.00 -6.88 -42.76
C ASP A 4 -4.89 -6.44 -41.80
N THR A 5 -5.22 -5.48 -40.95
CA THR A 5 -4.44 -5.16 -39.74
C THR A 5 -5.09 -5.93 -38.59
N PRO A 6 -4.35 -6.77 -37.84
CA PRO A 6 -4.92 -7.43 -36.69
C PRO A 6 -4.94 -6.44 -35.52
N HIS A 7 -6.13 -6.28 -34.94
CA HIS A 7 -6.35 -5.63 -33.65
C HIS A 7 -5.56 -6.40 -32.59
N VAL A 8 -4.51 -5.78 -32.06
CA VAL A 8 -3.80 -6.30 -30.87
C VAL A 8 -4.75 -6.15 -29.69
N ALA A 9 -5.04 -7.28 -29.04
CA ALA A 9 -5.81 -7.35 -27.81
C ALA A 9 -5.10 -6.56 -26.70
N GLY A 10 -5.84 -5.69 -26.03
CA GLY A 10 -5.33 -4.89 -24.91
C GLY A 10 -4.81 -5.77 -23.79
N ALA A 11 -3.62 -5.44 -23.29
CA ALA A 11 -3.13 -5.96 -22.02
C ALA A 11 -4.13 -5.58 -20.92
N PRO A 12 -4.39 -6.47 -19.93
CA PRO A 12 -5.25 -6.11 -18.82
C PRO A 12 -4.61 -4.94 -18.06
N ALA A 13 -5.40 -3.94 -17.72
CA ALA A 13 -4.97 -2.86 -16.84
C ALA A 13 -4.58 -3.48 -15.49
N VAL A 14 -3.41 -3.11 -14.96
CA VAL A 14 -2.85 -3.65 -13.70
C VAL A 14 -3.87 -3.57 -12.56
N GLY A 15 -4.71 -2.53 -12.52
CA GLY A 15 -5.77 -2.36 -11.53
C GLY A 15 -6.86 -3.44 -11.56
N GLN A 16 -7.16 -4.04 -12.73
CA GLN A 16 -8.21 -5.06 -12.85
C GLN A 16 -7.76 -6.40 -12.24
N ALA A 17 -6.47 -6.74 -12.39
CA ALA A 17 -5.88 -7.93 -11.77
C ALA A 17 -5.70 -7.80 -10.24
N GLN A 18 -5.57 -6.56 -9.73
CA GLN A 18 -5.49 -6.27 -8.29
C GLN A 18 -6.86 -6.33 -7.61
N SER A 19 -7.91 -5.82 -8.27
CA SER A 19 -9.30 -5.91 -7.79
C SER A 19 -9.81 -7.36 -7.71
N ASP A 20 -9.48 -8.23 -8.66
CA ASP A 20 -9.85 -9.66 -8.62
C ASP A 20 -9.19 -10.42 -7.45
N ARG A 21 -7.98 -10.00 -7.05
CA ARG A 21 -7.28 -10.56 -5.88
C ARG A 21 -7.91 -10.13 -4.56
N LEU A 22 -8.46 -8.92 -4.48
CA LEU A 22 -9.22 -8.47 -3.32
C LEU A 22 -10.46 -9.36 -3.13
N ALA A 23 -11.24 -9.59 -4.19
CA ALA A 23 -12.40 -10.48 -4.13
C ALA A 23 -12.04 -11.91 -3.69
N ALA A 24 -10.90 -12.44 -4.13
CA ALA A 24 -10.43 -13.77 -3.73
C ALA A 24 -9.93 -13.85 -2.27
N ALA A 25 -9.20 -12.85 -1.78
CA ALA A 25 -8.77 -12.73 -0.38
C ALA A 25 -9.95 -12.51 0.59
N VAL A 26 -11.09 -12.10 0.04
CA VAL A 26 -12.34 -11.77 0.75
C VAL A 26 -13.32 -12.95 0.74
N ALA A 27 -13.26 -13.85 -0.24
CA ALA A 27 -14.24 -14.91 -0.44
C ALA A 27 -14.00 -16.19 0.40
N SER A 28 -12.94 -16.26 1.21
CA SER A 28 -12.65 -17.44 2.04
C SER A 28 -13.67 -17.58 3.19
N ARG A 29 -14.81 -18.18 2.88
CA ARG A 29 -15.76 -18.74 3.85
C ARG A 29 -16.04 -20.19 3.52
N ASP A 30 -15.61 -21.07 4.42
CA ASP A 30 -16.31 -22.32 4.71
C ASP A 30 -16.59 -22.41 6.21
N ASN A 31 -17.86 -22.63 6.53
CA ASN A 31 -18.43 -22.73 7.86
C ASN A 31 -18.15 -24.14 8.43
N GLN A 32 -17.00 -24.33 9.09
CA GLN A 32 -16.68 -25.53 9.86
C GLN A 32 -16.08 -25.17 11.23
N PRO A 33 -16.28 -26.02 12.27
CA PRO A 33 -15.87 -25.70 13.63
C PRO A 33 -14.35 -25.62 13.75
N SER A 34 -13.87 -24.40 14.02
CA SER A 34 -12.62 -24.01 14.67
C SER A 34 -11.43 -24.99 14.58
N ARG A 35 -10.81 -25.09 13.41
CA ARG A 35 -9.34 -25.19 13.36
C ARG A 35 -8.81 -23.80 13.05
N ARG A 36 -8.25 -23.15 14.07
CA ARG A 36 -7.49 -21.90 13.92
C ARG A 36 -6.36 -22.21 12.94
N LEU A 37 -6.51 -21.82 11.67
CA LEU A 37 -5.45 -21.94 10.69
C LEU A 37 -4.37 -20.95 11.13
N GLU A 38 -3.38 -21.43 11.87
CA GLU A 38 -2.14 -20.70 12.11
C GLU A 38 -1.37 -20.63 10.79
N GLY A 39 -1.80 -19.72 9.92
CA GLY A 39 -1.01 -19.28 8.78
C GLY A 39 0.28 -18.63 9.28
N PRO A 40 1.34 -18.58 8.44
CA PRO A 40 2.60 -17.97 8.84
C PRO A 40 2.38 -16.51 9.23
N VAL A 41 2.87 -16.14 10.42
CA VAL A 41 2.93 -14.75 10.88
C VAL A 41 3.58 -13.89 9.80
N GLN A 42 2.99 -12.74 9.49
CA GLN A 42 3.51 -11.86 8.46
C GLN A 42 4.88 -11.32 8.87
N THR A 43 5.83 -11.38 7.94
CA THR A 43 7.15 -10.80 8.16
C THR A 43 7.07 -9.28 8.04
N PRO A 44 7.72 -8.51 8.93
CA PRO A 44 7.82 -7.07 8.78
C PRO A 44 8.61 -6.70 7.51
N LEU A 45 8.26 -5.58 6.90
CA LEU A 45 9.05 -4.92 5.87
C LEU A 45 10.32 -4.35 6.48
N MET A 46 11.46 -4.65 5.88
CA MET A 46 12.75 -4.07 6.27
C MET A 46 13.06 -2.92 5.31
N TRP A 47 13.12 -1.69 5.83
CA TRP A 47 13.53 -0.53 5.03
C TRP A 47 14.88 -0.78 4.35
N ARG A 48 15.01 -0.30 3.11
CA ARG A 48 16.29 -0.31 2.40
C ARG A 48 16.48 1.01 1.66
N ASP A 49 17.71 1.51 1.64
CA ASP A 49 18.02 2.81 1.04
C ASP A 49 17.80 2.85 -0.48
N GLU A 50 17.71 1.70 -1.16
CA GLU A 50 17.34 1.63 -2.58
C GLU A 50 15.88 2.03 -2.85
N TRP A 51 15.07 2.21 -1.81
CA TRP A 51 13.71 2.76 -1.90
C TRP A 51 13.68 4.28 -1.81
N CYS A 52 14.81 4.93 -1.46
CA CYS A 52 14.90 6.38 -1.55
C CYS A 52 14.78 6.82 -3.02
N MET A 53 13.97 7.84 -3.23
CA MET A 53 13.73 8.51 -4.50
C MET A 53 14.66 9.71 -4.69
N GLY A 54 15.38 10.12 -3.64
CA GLY A 54 16.21 11.32 -3.66
C GLY A 54 15.40 12.61 -3.50
N ILE A 55 14.14 12.49 -3.08
CA ILE A 55 13.24 13.60 -2.78
C ILE A 55 12.98 13.54 -1.26
N PRO A 56 13.66 14.37 -0.44
CA PRO A 56 13.70 14.18 1.02
C PRO A 56 12.33 14.06 1.71
N ALA A 57 11.34 14.81 1.21
CA ALA A 57 9.98 14.75 1.75
C ALA A 57 9.29 13.41 1.47
N LEU A 58 9.39 12.90 0.23
CA LEU A 58 8.79 11.61 -0.12
C LEU A 58 9.56 10.42 0.49
N ASP A 59 10.89 10.53 0.61
CA ASP A 59 11.69 9.53 1.31
C ASP A 59 11.27 9.40 2.80
N ALA A 60 10.91 10.53 3.43
CA ALA A 60 10.38 10.53 4.79
C ALA A 60 8.98 9.90 4.85
N ASP A 61 8.12 10.17 3.87
CA ASP A 61 6.80 9.54 3.78
C ASP A 61 6.90 8.03 3.61
N HIS A 62 7.74 7.55 2.70
CA HIS A 62 7.94 6.11 2.46
C HIS A 62 8.48 5.39 3.70
N ARG A 63 9.41 5.99 4.44
CA ARG A 63 9.88 5.44 5.73
C ARG A 63 8.73 5.33 6.74
N ARG A 64 7.88 6.36 6.80
CA ARG A 64 6.71 6.35 7.68
C ARG A 64 5.67 5.32 7.23
N LEU A 65 5.45 5.14 5.93
CA LEU A 65 4.56 4.10 5.39
C LEU A 65 5.02 2.70 5.79
N VAL A 66 6.32 2.40 5.66
CA VAL A 66 6.89 1.12 6.11
C VAL A 66 6.65 0.89 7.59
N THR A 67 6.81 1.95 8.41
CA THR A 67 6.54 1.91 9.85
C THR A 67 5.07 1.59 10.15
N LEU A 68 4.14 2.26 9.46
CA LEU A 68 2.69 2.08 9.63
C LEU A 68 2.24 0.68 9.17
N VAL A 69 2.75 0.20 8.04
CA VAL A 69 2.51 -1.17 7.56
C VAL A 69 3.00 -2.18 8.60
N ASN A 70 4.22 -2.02 9.10
CA ASN A 70 4.75 -2.93 10.12
C ASN A 70 3.94 -2.90 11.42
N ALA A 71 3.47 -1.73 11.85
CA ALA A 71 2.59 -1.61 13.02
C ALA A 71 1.26 -2.37 12.80
N LEU A 72 0.69 -2.28 11.60
CA LEU A 72 -0.51 -3.02 11.23
C LEU A 72 -0.24 -4.54 11.21
N LEU A 73 0.87 -5.00 10.63
CA LEU A 73 1.25 -6.42 10.64
C LEU A 73 1.46 -6.96 12.07
N ALA A 74 1.99 -6.14 12.98
CA ALA A 74 2.19 -6.49 14.38
C ALA A 74 0.88 -6.63 15.18
N SER A 75 -0.28 -6.29 14.60
CA SER A 75 -1.58 -6.52 15.22
C SER A 75 -2.00 -8.00 15.21
N GLN A 76 -1.28 -8.85 14.47
CA GLN A 76 -1.56 -10.27 14.39
C GLN A 76 -1.25 -11.01 15.70
N PRO A 77 -2.14 -11.93 16.13
CA PRO A 77 -1.84 -12.85 17.22
C PRO A 77 -0.56 -13.65 16.93
N GLY A 78 0.38 -13.69 17.88
CA GLY A 78 1.64 -14.41 17.73
C GLY A 78 2.75 -13.65 17.00
N ALA A 79 2.52 -12.40 16.57
CA ALA A 79 3.57 -11.53 16.05
C ALA A 79 4.68 -11.33 17.09
N ARG A 80 5.92 -11.67 16.71
CA ARG A 80 7.09 -11.38 17.54
C ARG A 80 7.31 -9.87 17.52
N HIS A 81 7.06 -9.23 18.65
CA HIS A 81 7.42 -7.84 18.86
C HIS A 81 8.92 -7.82 19.13
N ASP A 82 9.73 -7.64 18.08
CA ASP A 82 11.09 -7.20 18.33
C ASP A 82 10.98 -5.77 18.87
N ARG A 83 11.21 -5.58 20.17
CA ARG A 83 11.33 -4.24 20.78
C ARG A 83 12.67 -3.60 20.38
N GLY A 84 13.09 -3.79 19.13
CA GLY A 84 14.20 -3.10 18.52
C GLY A 84 13.85 -1.63 18.49
N ARG A 85 14.66 -0.82 19.19
CA ARG A 85 14.54 0.63 19.32
C ARG A 85 14.40 1.28 17.94
N THR A 86 13.18 1.54 17.50
CA THR A 86 12.90 2.62 16.57
C THR A 86 12.45 3.80 17.42
N GLY A 87 13.19 4.90 17.26
CA GLY A 87 13.20 6.02 18.17
C GLY A 87 12.31 7.13 17.67
N ASP A 88 11.03 7.11 18.05
CA ASP A 88 10.26 8.29 18.41
C ASP A 88 9.08 7.86 19.32
N GLY A 89 8.52 8.78 20.11
CA GLY A 89 7.39 8.48 20.99
C GLY A 89 6.05 8.25 20.26
N LEU A 90 5.99 8.51 18.95
CA LEU A 90 4.80 8.32 18.12
C LEU A 90 4.61 6.85 17.72
N GLU A 91 5.71 6.15 17.41
CA GLU A 91 5.71 4.72 17.08
C GLU A 91 5.17 3.84 18.22
N GLN A 92 5.48 4.17 19.47
CA GLN A 92 4.99 3.43 20.63
C GLN A 92 3.47 3.53 20.79
N ASN A 93 2.87 4.67 20.46
CA ASN A 93 1.44 4.90 20.63
C ASN A 93 0.64 4.18 19.53
N THR A 94 1.14 4.17 18.29
CA THR A 94 0.53 3.41 17.19
C THR A 94 0.63 1.89 17.41
N ALA A 95 1.74 1.40 17.99
CA ALA A 95 1.91 -0.02 18.29
C ALA A 95 1.00 -0.56 19.41
N GLN A 96 0.39 0.33 20.23
CA GLN A 96 -0.59 -0.05 21.25
C GLN A 96 -2.04 0.17 20.84
N SER A 97 -2.26 0.80 19.67
CA SER A 97 -3.61 1.05 19.14
C SER A 97 -4.23 -0.23 18.57
N GLU A 98 -5.55 -0.30 18.49
CA GLU A 98 -6.24 -1.42 17.84
C GLU A 98 -5.95 -1.53 16.32
N PRO A 99 -6.08 -2.71 15.69
CA PRO A 99 -5.73 -2.90 14.28
C PRO A 99 -6.39 -1.91 13.32
N LEU A 100 -7.67 -1.61 13.49
CA LEU A 100 -8.40 -0.67 12.65
C LEU A 100 -7.84 0.75 12.77
N ALA A 101 -7.49 1.20 13.98
CA ALA A 101 -6.86 2.50 14.19
C ALA A 101 -5.48 2.60 13.51
N ARG A 102 -4.72 1.49 13.48
CA ARG A 102 -3.45 1.42 12.73
C ARG A 102 -3.68 1.51 11.22
N PHE A 103 -4.72 0.84 10.72
CA PHE A 103 -5.10 0.91 9.31
C PHE A 103 -5.61 2.30 8.90
N GLU A 104 -6.36 2.97 9.77
CA GLU A 104 -6.79 4.37 9.58
C GLU A 104 -5.61 5.34 9.54
N ALA A 105 -4.61 5.13 10.40
CA ALA A 105 -3.37 5.90 10.36
C ALA A 105 -2.60 5.68 9.04
N LEU A 106 -2.54 4.44 8.55
CA LEU A 106 -1.96 4.11 7.23
C LEU A 106 -2.72 4.81 6.10
N LEU A 107 -4.05 4.69 6.08
CA LEU A 107 -4.92 5.35 5.10
C LEU A 107 -4.75 6.86 5.10
N SER A 108 -4.69 7.48 6.28
CA SER A 108 -4.47 8.91 6.42
C SER A 108 -3.10 9.32 5.87
N HIS A 109 -2.05 8.57 6.20
CA HIS A 109 -0.71 8.88 5.71
C HIS A 109 -0.59 8.72 4.19
N LEU A 110 -1.19 7.67 3.61
CA LEU A 110 -1.23 7.47 2.14
C LEU A 110 -1.91 8.64 1.42
N ARG A 111 -3.01 9.18 1.95
CA ARG A 111 -3.67 10.36 1.33
C ARG A 111 -2.72 11.56 1.26
N HIS A 112 -2.04 11.87 2.37
CA HIS A 112 -1.10 12.99 2.39
C HIS A 112 0.13 12.75 1.51
N HIS A 113 0.60 11.50 1.43
CA HIS A 113 1.67 11.08 0.51
C HIS A 113 1.26 11.36 -0.94
N PHE A 114 0.08 10.89 -1.36
CA PHE A 114 -0.45 11.09 -2.72
C PHE A 114 -0.64 12.57 -3.06
N GLU A 115 -1.18 13.36 -2.12
CA GLU A 115 -1.31 14.81 -2.30
C GLU A 115 0.04 15.50 -2.53
N ARG A 116 1.08 15.05 -1.83
CA ARG A 116 2.44 15.59 -1.98
C ARG A 116 3.06 15.20 -3.31
N GLU A 117 2.90 13.95 -3.74
CA GLU A 117 3.36 13.49 -5.05
C GLU A 117 2.64 14.22 -6.18
N GLU A 118 1.32 14.39 -6.08
CA GLU A 118 0.53 15.16 -7.03
C GLU A 118 1.00 16.61 -7.12
N ALA A 119 1.31 17.25 -6.00
CA ALA A 119 1.87 18.60 -6.00
C ALA A 119 3.25 18.65 -6.68
N ILE A 120 4.10 17.64 -6.46
CA ILE A 120 5.42 17.55 -7.12
C ILE A 120 5.24 17.33 -8.62
N MET A 121 4.38 16.40 -9.03
CA MET A 121 4.06 16.12 -10.44
C MET A 121 3.60 17.39 -11.17
N LEU A 122 2.71 18.17 -10.56
CA LEU A 122 2.26 19.45 -11.11
C LEU A 122 3.39 20.49 -11.20
N SER A 123 4.33 20.49 -10.25
CA SER A 123 5.42 21.48 -10.23
C SER A 123 6.48 21.26 -11.32
N ILE A 124 6.54 20.06 -11.90
CA ILE A 124 7.50 19.69 -12.95
C ILE A 124 6.82 19.40 -14.30
N ASP A 125 5.54 19.76 -14.45
CA ASP A 125 4.72 19.45 -15.64
C ASP A 125 4.80 17.96 -16.04
N TYR A 126 4.66 17.06 -15.06
CA TYR A 126 4.80 15.61 -15.28
C TYR A 126 3.76 15.06 -16.27
N ASP A 127 4.24 14.52 -17.40
CA ASP A 127 3.42 14.07 -18.54
C ASP A 127 2.28 13.10 -18.14
N ASP A 128 2.57 12.16 -17.24
CA ASP A 128 1.63 11.10 -16.84
C ASP A 128 0.77 11.45 -15.62
N PHE A 129 0.67 12.72 -15.23
CA PHE A 129 -0.02 13.15 -14.01
C PHE A 129 -1.45 12.61 -13.87
N GLN A 130 -2.25 12.68 -14.94
CA GLN A 130 -3.66 12.24 -14.89
C GLN A 130 -3.77 10.73 -14.68
N THR A 131 -2.89 9.96 -15.31
CA THR A 131 -2.84 8.50 -15.16
C THR A 131 -2.46 8.15 -13.72
N HIS A 132 -1.38 8.75 -13.21
CA HIS A 132 -0.89 8.51 -11.84
C HIS A 132 -1.95 8.88 -10.80
N LYS A 133 -2.60 10.04 -10.94
CA LYS A 133 -3.69 10.46 -10.05
C LYS A 133 -4.90 9.53 -10.07
N CYS A 134 -5.22 8.97 -11.25
CA CYS A 134 -6.29 7.98 -11.37
C CYS A 134 -5.93 6.70 -10.58
N GLU A 135 -4.68 6.26 -10.65
CA GLU A 135 -4.16 5.13 -9.88
C GLU A 135 -4.27 5.40 -8.38
N HIS A 136 -3.83 6.57 -7.88
CA HIS A 136 -4.02 6.98 -6.48
C HIS A 136 -5.48 6.92 -6.03
N SER A 137 -6.40 7.38 -6.89
CA SER A 137 -7.83 7.40 -6.59
C SER A 137 -8.41 5.99 -6.49
N LEU A 138 -8.06 5.10 -7.42
CA LEU A 138 -8.45 3.69 -7.40
C LEU A 138 -7.92 2.99 -6.15
N GLN A 139 -6.63 3.22 -5.88
CA GLN A 139 -5.91 2.71 -4.74
C GLN A 139 -6.56 3.08 -3.40
N LEU A 140 -6.87 4.36 -3.18
CA LEU A 140 -7.57 4.80 -1.98
C LEU A 140 -8.98 4.20 -1.88
N ALA A 141 -9.66 4.00 -3.01
CA ALA A 141 -10.98 3.38 -3.02
C ALA A 141 -10.93 1.91 -2.57
N GLU A 142 -9.95 1.13 -3.07
CA GLU A 142 -9.75 -0.28 -2.68
C GLU A 142 -9.46 -0.42 -1.17
N LEU A 143 -8.52 0.38 -0.64
CA LEU A 143 -8.20 0.35 0.79
C LEU A 143 -9.38 0.83 1.66
N THR A 144 -10.15 1.81 1.18
CA THR A 144 -11.35 2.28 1.88
C THR A 144 -12.43 1.20 1.90
N GLU A 145 -12.58 0.41 0.83
CA GLU A 145 -13.54 -0.70 0.85
C GLU A 145 -13.08 -1.82 1.78
N LEU A 146 -11.77 -2.14 1.81
CA LEU A 146 -11.23 -3.07 2.80
C LEU A 146 -11.52 -2.61 4.23
N HIS A 147 -11.33 -1.32 4.55
CA HIS A 147 -11.68 -0.75 5.86
C HIS A 147 -13.15 -1.02 6.20
N ARG A 148 -14.06 -0.66 5.29
CA ARG A 148 -15.50 -0.85 5.50
C ARG A 148 -15.85 -2.32 5.69
N GLN A 149 -15.24 -3.22 4.93
CA GLN A 149 -15.49 -4.64 5.05
C GLN A 149 -15.06 -5.17 6.42
N VAL A 150 -13.85 -4.81 6.88
CA VAL A 150 -13.35 -5.19 8.22
C VAL A 150 -14.31 -4.73 9.31
N VAL A 151 -14.78 -3.48 9.24
CA VAL A 151 -15.76 -2.94 10.19
C VAL A 151 -17.07 -3.74 10.16
N ARG A 152 -17.59 -4.07 8.97
CA ARG A 152 -18.86 -4.79 8.81
C ARG A 152 -18.79 -6.26 9.27
N GLU A 153 -17.70 -6.95 8.98
CA GLU A 153 -17.63 -8.42 9.04
C GLU A 153 -16.75 -8.95 10.17
N HIS A 154 -15.79 -8.15 10.63
CA HIS A 154 -14.74 -8.59 11.55
C HIS A 154 -14.56 -7.66 12.76
N GLY A 155 -15.32 -6.56 12.81
CA GLY A 155 -15.27 -5.53 13.85
C GLY A 155 -13.99 -4.69 13.79
N ASP A 156 -12.87 -5.36 14.00
CA ASP A 156 -11.53 -4.76 14.14
C ASP A 156 -10.41 -5.74 13.72
N ALA A 157 -10.73 -7.02 13.50
CA ALA A 157 -9.72 -8.02 13.18
C ALA A 157 -9.42 -8.07 11.68
N PHE A 158 -8.13 -7.98 11.32
CA PHE A 158 -7.68 -8.24 9.96
C PHE A 158 -7.25 -9.70 9.79
N GLY A 159 -7.74 -10.33 8.72
CA GLY A 159 -7.27 -11.66 8.32
C GLY A 159 -5.83 -11.63 7.80
N GLN A 160 -5.18 -12.80 7.79
CA GLN A 160 -3.82 -12.95 7.24
C GLN A 160 -3.73 -12.51 5.77
N GLU A 161 -4.74 -12.87 4.98
CA GLU A 161 -4.81 -12.53 3.56
C GLU A 161 -4.95 -11.02 3.34
N SER A 162 -5.80 -10.34 4.11
CA SER A 162 -5.95 -8.88 4.07
C SER A 162 -4.64 -8.17 4.43
N LEU A 163 -3.93 -8.64 5.44
CA LEU A 163 -2.66 -8.04 5.88
C LEU A 163 -1.53 -8.25 4.86
N GLN A 164 -1.43 -9.44 4.27
CA GLN A 164 -0.51 -9.71 3.17
C GLN A 164 -0.84 -8.88 1.93
N TRP A 165 -2.13 -8.68 1.63
CA TRP A 165 -2.57 -7.85 0.52
C TRP A 165 -2.20 -6.39 0.75
N VAL A 166 -2.50 -5.79 1.92
CA VAL A 166 -2.12 -4.40 2.25
C VAL A 166 -0.60 -4.22 2.16
N LYS A 167 0.18 -5.16 2.69
CA LYS A 167 1.65 -5.13 2.63
C LYS A 167 2.16 -5.11 1.19
N GLN A 168 1.65 -6.03 0.35
CA GLN A 168 2.08 -6.14 -1.04
C GLN A 168 1.68 -4.90 -1.84
N TRP A 169 0.46 -4.44 -1.64
CA TRP A 169 -0.09 -3.25 -2.29
C TRP A 169 0.76 -2.02 -2.00
N CYS A 170 1.12 -1.79 -0.73
CA CYS A 170 1.95 -0.66 -0.33
C CYS A 170 3.33 -0.75 -0.98
N PHE A 171 3.92 -1.94 -0.96
CA PHE A 171 5.23 -2.18 -1.56
C PHE A 171 5.23 -1.95 -3.08
N ASP A 172 4.21 -2.44 -3.78
CA ASP A 172 4.10 -2.29 -5.24
C ASP A 172 4.01 -0.82 -5.64
N HIS A 173 3.24 -0.01 -4.91
CA HIS A 173 3.15 1.43 -5.15
C HIS A 173 4.50 2.14 -4.91
N PHE A 174 5.08 2.04 -3.70
CA PHE A 174 6.31 2.77 -3.35
C PHE A 174 7.52 2.40 -4.22
N VAL A 175 7.62 1.12 -4.60
CA VAL A 175 8.82 0.60 -5.29
C VAL A 175 8.69 0.71 -6.80
N ALA A 176 7.49 0.64 -7.37
CA ALA A 176 7.31 0.62 -8.83
C ALA A 176 6.90 1.98 -9.39
N GLU A 177 5.82 2.58 -8.90
CA GLU A 177 5.21 3.74 -9.54
C GLU A 177 5.92 5.05 -9.19
N ASP A 178 6.20 5.28 -7.90
CA ASP A 178 6.83 6.52 -7.43
C ASP A 178 8.26 6.68 -8.00
N ARG A 179 8.90 5.57 -8.37
CA ARG A 179 10.19 5.58 -9.07
C ARG A 179 10.16 6.26 -10.44
N ARG A 180 9.02 6.26 -11.13
CA ARG A 180 8.86 7.00 -12.41
C ARG A 180 8.87 8.49 -12.16
N LEU A 181 8.12 8.94 -11.14
CA LEU A 181 8.13 10.31 -10.67
C LEU A 181 9.54 10.75 -10.24
N ALA A 182 10.24 9.93 -9.46
CA ALA A 182 11.60 10.21 -9.01
C ALA A 182 12.57 10.51 -10.18
N ARG A 183 12.49 9.71 -11.26
CA ARG A 183 13.31 9.93 -12.46
C ARG A 183 12.97 11.25 -13.15
N ALA A 184 11.68 11.50 -13.39
CA ALA A 184 11.24 12.74 -14.04
C ALA A 184 11.60 13.98 -13.21
N TYR A 185 11.45 13.92 -11.88
CA TYR A 185 11.86 14.98 -10.98
C TYR A 185 13.36 15.26 -11.06
N ALA A 186 14.20 14.22 -11.04
CA ALA A 186 15.65 14.38 -11.15
C ALA A 186 16.08 14.96 -12.50
N GLU A 187 15.34 14.71 -13.58
CA GLU A 187 15.59 15.30 -14.90
C GLU A 187 15.17 16.78 -14.94
N ALA A 188 14.00 17.11 -14.40
CA ALA A 188 13.46 18.47 -14.36
C ALA A 188 14.23 19.41 -13.41
N THR A 189 14.89 18.87 -12.39
CA THR A 189 15.60 19.64 -11.36
C THR A 189 17.13 19.58 -11.47
N ARG A 190 17.65 18.97 -12.54
CA ARG A 190 19.09 19.04 -12.83
C ARG A 190 19.51 20.51 -13.01
N PRO A 191 20.61 20.93 -12.37
CA PRO A 191 21.15 22.28 -12.52
C PRO A 191 21.68 22.56 -13.92
#